data_AF-A0A1H9V0G1-F1
#
_entry.id   AF-A0A1H9V0G1-F1
#
_cell.length_a   1.000
_cell.length_b   1.000
_cell.length_c   1.000
_cell.angle_alpha   90.00
_cell.angle_beta   90.00
_cell.angle_gamma   90.00
#
_symmetry.space_group_name_H-M   'P 1'
#
loop_
_entity.id
_entity.type
_entity.pdbx_description
1 polymer ?
#
loop_
_entity_poly.entity_id
_entity_poly.type
_entity_poly.pdbx_seq_one_letter_code
_entity_poly.pdbx_strand_id
1 'polypeptide(L)'
;MSDSMEHFPHLEDLVRDADRAVIEEQTMRVVLKAEQHHQHVRDQLQQVVTLGDQGKRISLGDDGPVLEPGTPMHKGFVTGIKVALHMVGDFPLKVVHSSEDDD
;
A
#
# COMPACT_ATOMS: atom_id res chain seq x y z
N MET A 1 4.19 -35.93 47.88
CA MET A 1 5.34 -35.04 47.65
C MET A 1 4.82 -33.98 46.72
N SER A 2 4.51 -32.83 47.30
CA SER A 2 3.68 -31.79 46.68
C SER A 2 4.43 -31.06 45.59
N ASP A 3 3.74 -30.88 44.47
CA ASP A 3 4.06 -29.94 43.41
C ASP A 3 4.46 -28.57 43.99
N SER A 4 5.60 -28.07 43.56
CA SER A 4 5.91 -26.64 43.61
C SER A 4 6.58 -26.30 42.29
N MET A 5 5.74 -26.27 41.24
CA MET A 5 6.04 -25.44 40.07
C MET A 5 6.11 -24.00 40.57
N GLU A 6 7.32 -23.46 40.60
CA GLU A 6 7.55 -22.04 40.85
C GLU A 6 6.78 -21.24 39.80
N HIS A 7 5.70 -20.61 40.23
CA HIS A 7 4.91 -19.72 39.41
C HIS A 7 5.69 -18.41 39.33
N PHE A 8 6.40 -18.18 38.23
CA PHE A 8 7.19 -16.98 37.98
C PHE A 8 6.36 -15.96 37.19
N PRO A 9 5.64 -15.03 37.84
CA PRO A 9 4.77 -14.07 37.15
C PRO A 9 5.50 -13.22 36.11
N HIS A 10 6.79 -12.94 36.34
CA HIS A 10 7.62 -12.16 35.41
C HIS A 10 7.92 -12.85 34.08
N LEU A 11 7.87 -14.19 34.01
CA LEU A 11 8.07 -14.95 32.77
C LEU A 11 6.82 -14.91 31.88
N GLU A 12 5.63 -14.90 32.48
CA GLU A 12 4.37 -14.77 31.73
C GLU A 12 4.23 -13.37 31.10
N ASP A 13 4.64 -12.33 31.82
CA ASP A 13 4.63 -10.95 31.31
C ASP A 13 5.66 -10.77 30.18
N LEU A 14 6.88 -11.31 30.31
CA LEU A 14 7.90 -11.28 29.25
C LEU A 14 7.45 -12.01 27.97
N VAL A 15 6.75 -13.14 28.10
CA VAL A 15 6.22 -13.89 26.96
C VAL A 15 5.08 -13.11 26.29
N ARG A 16 4.19 -12.48 27.06
CA ARG A 16 3.13 -11.62 26.52
C ARG A 16 3.67 -10.40 25.79
N ASP A 17 4.71 -9.77 26.32
CA ASP A 17 5.37 -8.63 25.68
C ASP A 17 6.10 -9.04 24.39
N ALA A 18 6.74 -10.21 24.39
CA ALA A 18 7.36 -10.78 23.18
C ALA A 18 6.31 -11.11 22.10
N ASP A 19 5.20 -11.75 22.47
CA ASP A 19 4.10 -12.07 21.55
C ASP A 19 3.48 -10.79 20.97
N ARG A 20 3.30 -9.77 21.81
CA ARG A 20 2.80 -8.45 21.38
C ARG A 20 3.76 -7.78 20.40
N ALA A 21 5.06 -7.77 20.68
CA ALA A 21 6.07 -7.20 19.79
C ALA A 21 6.11 -7.92 18.43
N VAL A 22 5.95 -9.24 18.40
CA VAL A 22 5.88 -10.02 17.16
C VAL A 22 4.63 -9.69 16.36
N ILE A 23 3.47 -9.54 17.01
CA ILE A 23 2.21 -9.15 16.35
C ILE A 23 2.33 -7.73 15.77
N GLU A 24 2.92 -6.80 16.51
CA GLU A 24 3.16 -5.43 16.06
C GLU A 24 4.11 -5.39 14.85
N GLU A 25 5.19 -6.18 14.87
CA GLU A 25 6.11 -6.29 13.74
C GLU A 25 5.43 -6.87 12.49
N GLN A 26 4.67 -7.96 12.63
CA GLN A 26 3.95 -8.58 11.52
C GLN A 26 2.90 -7.63 10.93
N THR A 27 2.18 -6.92 11.78
CA THR A 27 1.18 -5.92 11.35
C THR A 27 1.86 -4.78 10.59
N MET A 28 2.98 -4.26 11.11
CA MET A 28 3.75 -3.22 10.43
C MET A 28 4.27 -3.68 9.06
N ARG A 29 4.75 -4.92 8.94
CA ARG A 29 5.15 -5.49 7.65
C ARG A 29 3.99 -5.56 6.65
N VAL A 30 2.78 -5.90 7.09
CA VAL A 30 1.59 -5.93 6.23
C VAL A 30 1.22 -4.52 5.77
N VAL A 31 1.24 -3.54 6.67
CA VAL A 31 0.96 -2.13 6.35
C VAL A 31 1.97 -1.58 5.33
N LEU A 32 3.27 -1.79 5.55
CA LEU A 32 4.31 -1.35 4.61
C LEU A 32 4.17 -1.97 3.22
N LYS A 33 3.80 -3.27 3.16
CA LYS A 33 3.53 -3.92 1.87
C LYS A 33 2.30 -3.34 1.18
N ALA A 34 1.25 -3.02 1.93
CA ALA A 34 0.06 -2.40 1.39
C ALA A 34 0.35 -0.98 0.88
N GLU A 35 1.15 -0.19 1.60
CA GLU A 35 1.61 1.14 1.18
C GLU A 35 2.45 1.06 -0.10
N GLN A 36 3.43 0.16 -0.15
CA GLN A 36 4.25 -0.06 -1.34
C GLN A 36 3.41 -0.47 -2.55
N HIS A 37 2.44 -1.37 -2.36
CA HIS A 37 1.54 -1.78 -3.43
C HIS A 37 0.65 -0.62 -3.90
N HIS A 38 0.11 0.17 -2.97
CA HIS A 38 -0.67 1.37 -3.28
C HIS A 38 0.16 2.35 -4.12
N GLN A 39 1.38 2.67 -3.69
CA GLN A 39 2.27 3.57 -4.41
C GLN A 39 2.59 3.04 -5.81
N HIS A 40 2.86 1.74 -5.93
CA HIS A 40 3.13 1.10 -7.21
C HIS A 40 1.96 1.25 -8.19
N VAL A 41 0.73 0.99 -7.74
CA VAL A 41 -0.48 1.17 -8.57
C VAL A 41 -0.65 2.62 -8.99
N ARG A 42 -0.46 3.56 -8.05
CA ARG A 42 -0.55 4.99 -8.34
C ARG A 42 0.47 5.43 -9.39
N ASP A 43 1.72 4.98 -9.28
CA ASP A 43 2.79 5.29 -10.22
C ASP A 43 2.50 4.75 -11.62
N GLN A 44 1.95 3.54 -11.73
CA GLN A 44 1.52 2.96 -13.01
C GLN A 44 0.43 3.80 -13.68
N LEU A 45 -0.60 4.20 -12.94
CA LEU A 45 -1.67 5.05 -13.47
C LEU A 45 -1.12 6.42 -13.91
N GLN A 46 -0.25 7.03 -13.10
CA GLN A 46 0.39 8.30 -13.42
C GLN A 46 1.26 8.20 -14.68
N GLN A 47 1.97 7.09 -14.87
CA GLN A 47 2.75 6.84 -16.08
C GLN A 47 1.86 6.79 -17.32
N VAL A 48 0.73 6.07 -17.26
CA VAL A 48 -0.22 5.98 -18.36
C VAL A 48 -0.79 7.35 -18.72
N VAL A 49 -1.16 8.16 -17.72
CA VAL A 49 -1.61 9.55 -17.93
C VAL A 49 -0.52 10.38 -18.62
N THR A 50 0.71 10.28 -18.15
CA THR A 50 1.84 11.04 -18.69
C THR A 50 2.11 10.69 -20.15
N LEU A 51 2.12 9.40 -20.49
CA LEU A 51 2.28 8.93 -21.87
C LEU A 51 1.10 9.35 -22.76
N GLY A 52 -0.12 9.25 -22.23
CA GLY A 52 -1.33 9.69 -22.91
C GLY A 52 -1.31 11.19 -23.25
N ASP A 53 -0.94 12.03 -22.28
CA ASP A 53 -0.84 13.49 -22.46
C ASP A 53 0.29 13.90 -23.42
N GLN A 54 1.34 13.10 -23.52
CA GLN A 54 2.40 13.24 -24.53
C GLN A 54 1.97 12.78 -25.93
N GLY A 55 0.73 12.29 -26.10
CA GLY A 55 0.24 11.78 -27.38
C GLY A 55 0.92 10.48 -27.81
N LYS A 56 1.35 9.64 -26.85
CA LYS A 56 1.83 8.29 -27.15
C LYS A 56 0.65 7.34 -27.36
N ARG A 57 0.87 6.33 -28.22
CA ARG A 57 -0.08 5.22 -28.42
C ARG A 57 -0.14 4.38 -27.15
N ILE A 58 -1.32 3.89 -26.82
CA ILE A 58 -1.54 3.04 -25.64
C ILE A 58 -2.00 1.67 -26.11
N SER A 59 -1.26 0.61 -25.78
CA SER A 59 -1.64 -0.78 -26.05
C SER A 59 -2.23 -1.41 -24.80
N LEU A 60 -3.40 -2.03 -24.91
CA LEU A 60 -4.09 -2.64 -23.78
C LEU A 60 -3.72 -4.12 -23.61
N GLY A 61 -2.53 -4.41 -23.08
CA GLY A 61 -2.01 -5.77 -22.95
C GLY A 61 -1.36 -6.29 -24.25
N ASP A 62 -0.87 -7.52 -24.21
CA ASP A 62 0.00 -8.07 -25.27
C ASP A 62 -0.72 -8.25 -26.62
N ASP A 63 -2.02 -8.60 -26.60
CA ASP A 63 -2.86 -8.81 -27.79
C ASP A 63 -4.07 -7.85 -27.86
N GLY A 64 -4.06 -6.78 -27.06
CA GLY A 64 -5.21 -5.88 -26.96
C GLY A 64 -5.25 -4.79 -28.02
N PRO A 65 -6.36 -4.03 -28.06
CA PRO A 65 -6.50 -2.91 -28.98
C PRO A 65 -5.48 -1.81 -28.68
N VAL A 66 -4.99 -1.19 -29.76
CA VAL A 66 -4.11 -0.01 -29.69
C VAL A 66 -4.96 1.25 -29.80
N LEU A 67 -4.82 2.13 -28.81
CA LEU A 67 -5.48 3.43 -28.77
C LEU A 67 -4.59 4.48 -29.44
N GLU A 68 -4.99 4.90 -30.64
CA GLU A 68 -4.27 5.94 -31.38
C GLU A 68 -4.48 7.32 -30.75
N PRO A 69 -3.42 8.14 -30.61
CA PRO A 69 -3.46 9.46 -30.01
C PRO A 69 -4.51 10.38 -30.65
N GLY A 70 -5.22 11.11 -29.79
CA GLY A 70 -6.17 12.13 -30.25
C GLY A 70 -7.53 11.58 -30.70
N THR A 71 -7.68 10.27 -30.84
CA THR A 71 -8.99 9.64 -31.05
C THR A 71 -9.89 9.85 -29.83
N PRO A 72 -11.24 9.87 -30.01
CA PRO A 72 -12.17 9.98 -28.87
C PRO A 72 -11.95 8.88 -27.82
N MET A 73 -11.61 7.66 -28.27
CA MET A 73 -11.36 6.52 -27.40
C MET A 73 -10.07 6.68 -26.58
N HIS A 74 -8.98 7.17 -27.19
CA HIS A 74 -7.74 7.50 -26.48
C HIS A 74 -7.98 8.59 -25.43
N LYS A 75 -8.65 9.69 -25.79
CA LYS A 75 -8.99 10.78 -24.86
C LYS A 75 -9.88 10.30 -23.72
N GLY A 76 -10.89 9.50 -24.02
CA GLY A 76 -11.79 8.90 -23.03
C GLY A 76 -11.05 7.98 -22.07
N PHE A 77 -10.16 7.13 -22.59
CA PHE A 77 -9.33 6.24 -21.78
C PHE A 77 -8.42 7.03 -20.82
N VAL A 78 -7.63 7.99 -21.33
CA VAL A 78 -6.74 8.82 -20.50
C VAL A 78 -7.54 9.58 -19.43
N THR A 79 -8.72 10.10 -19.78
CA THR A 79 -9.61 10.76 -18.82
C THR A 79 -10.09 9.79 -17.74
N GLY A 80 -10.49 8.58 -18.11
CA GLY A 80 -10.87 7.52 -17.16
C GLY A 80 -9.75 7.18 -16.18
N ILE A 81 -8.50 7.08 -16.67
CA ILE A 81 -7.34 6.85 -15.80
C ILE A 81 -7.09 8.04 -14.86
N LYS A 82 -7.26 9.30 -15.31
CA LYS A 82 -7.15 10.49 -14.45
C LYS A 82 -8.20 10.46 -13.32
N VAL A 83 -9.42 10.05 -13.62
CA VAL A 83 -10.48 9.88 -12.61
C VAL A 83 -10.10 8.75 -11.64
N ALA A 84 -9.65 7.60 -12.15
CA ALA A 84 -9.21 6.49 -11.30
C ALA A 84 -8.07 6.90 -10.37
N LEU A 85 -7.06 7.62 -10.88
CA LEU A 85 -5.96 8.15 -10.08
C LEU A 85 -6.45 9.08 -8.96
N HIS A 86 -7.43 9.94 -9.26
CA HIS A 86 -8.05 10.79 -8.24
C HIS A 86 -8.82 9.98 -7.18
N MET A 87 -9.49 8.90 -7.58
CA MET A 87 -10.21 8.01 -6.66
C MET A 87 -9.29 7.15 -5.80
N VAL A 88 -8.10 6.77 -6.31
CA VAL A 88 -7.08 6.06 -5.52
C VAL A 88 -6.59 6.94 -4.37
N GLY A 89 -6.38 8.23 -4.63
CA GLY A 89 -6.03 9.20 -3.60
C GLY A 89 -4.68 8.89 -2.94
N ASP A 90 -4.62 9.13 -1.64
CA ASP A 90 -3.43 8.91 -0.81
C ASP A 90 -3.66 7.70 0.11
N PHE A 91 -2.58 7.03 0.50
CA PHE A 91 -2.67 5.88 1.39
C PHE A 91 -3.24 6.32 2.76
N PRO A 92 -4.26 5.64 3.30
CA PRO A 92 -5.05 6.17 4.42
C PRO A 92 -4.38 6.02 5.80
N LEU A 93 -3.20 5.40 5.86
CA LEU A 93 -2.46 5.17 7.10
C LEU A 93 -1.17 5.99 7.10
N LYS A 94 -0.83 6.54 8.26
CA LYS A 94 0.46 7.18 8.53
C LYS A 94 1.12 6.45 9.69
N VAL A 95 2.39 6.08 9.54
CA VAL A 95 3.18 5.53 10.65
C VAL A 95 3.57 6.71 11.54
N VAL A 96 3.02 6.78 12.75
CA VAL A 96 3.39 7.77 13.75
C VAL A 96 4.43 7.12 14.65
N HIS A 97 5.61 7.71 14.76
CA HIS A 97 6.60 7.25 15.73
C HIS A 97 6.20 7.81 17.10
N SER A 98 6.06 6.95 18.10
CA SER A 98 5.62 7.28 19.47
C SER A 98 6.56 8.24 20.24
N SER A 99 7.58 8.79 19.58
CA SER A 99 8.53 9.77 20.12
C SER A 99 8.10 11.23 19.90
N GLU A 100 6.91 11.48 19.35
CA GLU A 100 6.39 12.83 19.07
C GLU A 100 5.25 13.29 20.00
N ASP A 101 4.89 12.51 21.03
CA ASP A 101 3.81 12.84 21.99
C ASP A 101 4.32 13.46 23.32
N ASP A 102 5.58 13.93 23.38
CA ASP A 102 6.22 14.49 24.59
C ASP A 102 6.44 16.02 24.56
N ASP A 103 5.59 16.80 23.85
CA ASP A 103 5.55 18.28 23.94
C ASP A 103 4.13 18.84 24.19
#